data_AF-A0A955GQ26-F1
#
_entry.id   AF-A0A955GQ26-F1
#
_cell.length_a   1.000
_cell.length_b   1.000
_cell.length_c   1.000
_cell.angle_alpha   90.00
_cell.angle_beta   90.00
_cell.angle_gamma   90.00
#
_symmetry.space_group_name_H-M   'P 1'
#
loop_
_entity.id
_entity.type
_entity.pdbx_description
1 polymer ?
#
loop_
_entity_poly.entity_id
_entity_poly.type
_entity_poly.pdbx_seq_one_letter_code
_entity_poly.pdbx_strand_id
1 'polypeptide(L)'
;MKKLLLFMCICIGIIDIHAQVSIGNTNPQAAFEVESISSGILIPRVTLTATNVQAPVVNPTGGALQESTLVYNTNTAGTSPNNVYPGYYYWQNNEWYRLTNYKKNDWVFLASDESITSTTFVDVPNMSITFTAISDEVTIHFDGGGIAYTNSLSLVNFRVINVGTGTVIPYSYKRTNVQMRDIFYIPAPTNAYEVFSVTVWDLSNSFPMQNLVPGNTYTIQLQASNELVDGTVGITINAGSSPSTQGLKMWVQHN
;
A
#
# COMPACT_ATOMS: atom_id res chain seq x y z
N MET A 1 63.28 -7.59 43.17
CA MET A 1 62.39 -6.47 42.80
C MET A 1 62.30 -6.22 41.29
N LYS A 2 63.41 -6.02 40.55
CA LYS A 2 63.38 -5.75 39.09
C LYS A 2 62.69 -6.83 38.23
N LYS A 3 62.92 -8.12 38.55
CA LYS A 3 62.26 -9.25 37.85
C LYS A 3 60.75 -9.35 38.13
N LEU A 4 60.33 -8.92 39.32
CA LEU A 4 58.91 -8.90 39.72
C LEU A 4 58.16 -7.77 38.99
N LEU A 5 58.82 -6.62 38.83
CA LEU A 5 58.29 -5.48 38.07
C LEU A 5 58.10 -5.82 36.59
N LEU A 6 59.09 -6.52 36.00
CA LEU A 6 59.02 -6.96 34.60
C LEU A 6 57.89 -7.99 34.37
N PHE A 7 57.71 -8.92 35.30
CA PHE A 7 56.62 -9.89 35.26
C PHE A 7 55.25 -9.20 35.34
N MET A 8 55.09 -8.22 36.23
CA MET A 8 53.86 -7.46 36.37
C MET A 8 53.51 -6.65 35.10
N CYS A 9 54.51 -6.06 34.43
CA CYS A 9 54.29 -5.36 33.16
C CYS A 9 53.86 -6.32 32.03
N ILE A 10 54.41 -7.53 31.98
CA ILE A 10 54.01 -8.53 30.98
C ILE A 10 52.56 -8.99 31.23
N CYS A 11 52.16 -9.19 32.49
CA CYS A 11 50.79 -9.57 32.85
C CYS A 11 49.74 -8.49 32.54
N ILE A 12 50.11 -7.22 32.57
CA ILE A 12 49.20 -6.10 32.21
C ILE A 12 49.04 -5.97 30.69
N GLY A 13 50.02 -6.41 29.89
CA GLY A 13 49.97 -6.37 28.42
C GLY A 13 49.13 -7.48 27.77
N ILE A 14 48.58 -8.42 28.55
CA ILE A 14 47.79 -9.57 28.06
C ILE A 14 46.28 -9.37 28.21
N ILE A 15 45.81 -8.17 28.54
CA ILE A 15 44.39 -7.87 28.63
C ILE A 15 43.85 -7.45 27.26
N ASP A 16 42.95 -8.25 26.69
CA ASP A 16 42.17 -7.86 25.52
C ASP A 16 41.14 -6.80 25.95
N ILE A 17 41.38 -5.54 25.60
CA ILE A 17 40.44 -4.45 25.83
C ILE A 17 39.46 -4.42 24.66
N HIS A 18 38.26 -4.98 24.86
CA HIS A 18 37.16 -4.83 23.90
C HIS A 18 36.45 -3.49 24.12
N ALA A 19 36.50 -2.60 23.12
CA ALA A 19 35.72 -1.37 23.10
C ALA A 19 34.41 -1.59 22.33
N GLN A 20 33.40 -2.16 23.00
CA GLN A 20 32.02 -2.17 22.49
C GLN A 20 31.37 -0.80 22.73
N VAL A 21 30.71 -0.25 21.71
CA VAL A 21 30.06 1.07 21.81
C VAL A 21 28.60 0.86 22.12
N SER A 22 28.30 0.75 23.41
CA SER A 22 26.94 0.76 23.93
C SER A 22 26.63 2.11 24.58
N ILE A 23 25.48 2.68 24.27
CA ILE A 23 24.97 3.89 24.91
C ILE A 23 23.68 3.52 25.64
N GLY A 24 23.66 3.69 26.96
CA GLY A 24 22.48 3.43 27.79
C GLY A 24 22.33 2.00 28.31
N ASN A 25 23.07 1.02 27.76
CA ASN A 25 23.00 -0.39 28.17
C ASN A 25 24.36 -0.91 28.69
N THR A 26 24.38 -1.59 29.84
CA THR A 26 25.59 -2.21 30.43
C THR A 26 25.85 -3.64 29.95
N ASN A 27 24.90 -4.27 29.25
CA ASN A 27 24.99 -5.60 28.67
C ASN A 27 24.58 -5.60 27.18
N PRO A 28 25.38 -4.98 26.30
CA PRO A 28 25.03 -4.84 24.89
C PRO A 28 24.97 -6.20 24.17
N GLN A 29 24.04 -6.30 23.23
CA GLN A 29 23.80 -7.44 22.36
C GLN A 29 24.45 -7.29 20.98
N ALA A 30 25.01 -6.12 20.67
CA ALA A 30 25.70 -5.82 19.41
C ALA A 30 26.93 -4.93 19.64
N ALA A 31 27.83 -4.88 18.64
CA ALA A 31 29.03 -4.04 18.70
C ALA A 31 28.71 -2.53 18.79
N PHE A 32 27.57 -2.12 18.23
CA PHE A 32 26.96 -0.81 18.43
C PHE A 32 25.50 -0.97 18.86
N GLU A 33 25.16 -0.41 20.01
CA GLU A 33 23.80 -0.44 20.56
C GLU A 33 23.47 0.89 21.23
N VAL A 34 22.23 1.35 21.07
CA VAL A 34 21.68 2.52 21.78
C VAL A 34 20.39 2.10 22.45
N GLU A 35 20.39 1.99 23.77
CA GLU A 35 19.20 1.75 24.58
C GLU A 35 18.61 3.09 25.03
N SER A 36 17.43 3.43 24.50
CA SER A 36 16.71 4.64 24.88
C SER A 36 15.21 4.47 24.71
N ILE A 37 14.43 4.99 25.65
CA ILE A 37 12.96 5.02 25.58
C ILE A 37 12.41 6.27 24.87
N SER A 38 13.26 7.25 24.56
CA SER A 38 12.82 8.58 24.07
C SER A 38 13.70 9.17 22.96
N SER A 39 14.86 8.58 22.67
CA SER A 39 15.80 9.05 21.66
C SER A 39 16.06 7.98 20.60
N GLY A 40 16.37 8.41 19.39
CA GLY A 40 16.72 7.53 18.27
C GLY A 40 18.12 7.81 17.73
N ILE A 41 18.51 7.06 16.70
CA ILE A 41 19.77 7.26 15.98
C ILE A 41 19.50 8.09 14.72
N LEU A 42 20.22 9.20 14.56
CA LEU A 42 20.20 9.96 13.32
C LEU A 42 21.21 9.38 12.33
N ILE A 43 20.71 8.68 11.32
CA ILE A 43 21.49 8.16 10.20
C ILE A 43 21.96 9.30 9.28
N PRO A 44 23.17 9.24 8.68
CA PRO A 44 23.66 10.26 7.76
C PRO A 44 22.67 10.59 6.65
N ARG A 45 22.41 11.89 6.47
CA ARG A 45 21.54 12.41 5.41
C ARG A 45 22.38 12.80 4.20
N VAL A 46 22.06 12.22 3.04
CA VAL A 46 22.82 12.41 1.80
C VAL A 46 21.89 12.68 0.63
N THR A 47 22.42 13.29 -0.43
CA THR A 47 21.69 13.53 -1.68
C THR A 47 22.14 12.54 -2.73
N LEU A 48 21.50 11.37 -2.80
CA LEU A 48 21.78 10.40 -3.85
C LEU A 48 21.36 10.95 -5.22
N THR A 49 22.03 10.49 -6.26
CA THR A 49 21.76 10.89 -7.65
C THR A 49 21.16 9.77 -8.49
N ALA A 50 21.55 8.52 -8.23
CA ALA A 50 20.97 7.31 -8.82
C ALA A 50 21.28 6.10 -7.93
N THR A 51 20.52 5.01 -8.06
CA THR A 51 20.75 3.79 -7.26
C THR A 51 22.08 3.13 -7.60
N ASN A 52 22.52 3.19 -8.85
CA ASN A 52 23.77 2.60 -9.32
C ASN A 52 25.00 3.49 -9.14
N VAL A 53 24.90 4.58 -8.36
CA VAL A 53 25.99 5.55 -8.14
C VAL A 53 26.29 5.65 -6.64
N GLN A 54 27.51 5.27 -6.24
CA GLN A 54 27.97 5.29 -4.84
C GLN A 54 27.98 6.70 -4.24
N ALA A 55 28.40 7.70 -5.02
CA ALA A 55 28.52 9.08 -4.56
C ALA A 55 27.16 9.64 -4.09
N PRO A 56 27.13 10.48 -3.05
CA PRO A 56 28.26 11.17 -2.41
C PRO A 56 28.91 10.37 -1.26
N VAL A 57 28.48 9.14 -1.00
CA VAL A 57 29.02 8.34 0.11
C VAL A 57 30.37 7.75 -0.31
N VAL A 58 31.37 7.93 0.54
CA VAL A 58 32.73 7.44 0.30
C VAL A 58 33.12 6.43 1.37
N ASN A 59 33.90 5.43 0.98
CA ASN A 59 34.57 4.58 1.94
C ASN A 59 35.69 5.41 2.62
N PRO A 60 35.71 5.55 3.96
CA PRO A 60 36.76 6.29 4.67
C PRO A 60 38.18 5.79 4.41
N THR A 61 38.35 4.51 4.07
CA THR A 61 39.66 3.94 3.74
C THR A 61 39.98 3.97 2.25
N GLY A 62 39.14 4.60 1.43
CA GLY A 62 39.20 4.57 -0.03
C GLY A 62 38.63 3.27 -0.62
N GLY A 63 38.42 3.26 -1.93
CA GLY A 63 37.87 2.11 -2.66
C GLY A 63 36.34 2.03 -2.66
N ALA A 64 35.81 0.83 -2.95
CA ALA A 64 34.38 0.57 -3.00
C ALA A 64 33.73 0.72 -1.62
N LEU A 65 32.48 1.20 -1.59
CA LEU A 65 31.71 1.28 -0.37
C LEU A 65 31.40 -0.13 0.16
N GLN A 66 31.48 -0.28 1.49
CA GLN A 66 31.22 -1.56 2.13
C GLN A 66 29.73 -1.90 2.09
N GLU A 67 29.42 -3.18 1.87
CA GLU A 67 28.05 -3.68 1.95
C GLU A 67 27.42 -3.38 3.31
N SER A 68 26.10 -3.21 3.32
CA SER A 68 25.30 -2.80 4.48
C SER A 68 25.56 -1.38 4.98
N THR A 69 26.28 -0.52 4.24
CA THR A 69 26.35 0.92 4.56
C THR A 69 24.97 1.54 4.47
N LEU A 70 24.46 2.16 5.55
CA LEU A 70 23.12 2.72 5.67
C LEU A 70 23.13 4.27 5.63
N VAL A 71 22.27 4.86 4.82
CA VAL A 71 22.07 6.31 4.71
C VAL A 71 20.58 6.67 4.57
N TYR A 72 20.24 7.93 4.85
CA TYR A 72 18.94 8.52 4.49
C TYR A 72 19.13 9.45 3.29
N ASN A 73 18.56 9.08 2.14
CA ASN A 73 18.51 9.94 0.97
C ASN A 73 17.49 11.07 1.18
N THR A 74 17.83 12.30 0.82
CA THR A 74 16.94 13.47 0.89
C THR A 74 16.47 13.95 -0.48
N ASN A 75 16.97 13.36 -1.57
CA ASN A 75 16.76 13.87 -2.92
C ASN A 75 15.85 12.96 -3.77
N THR A 76 15.15 13.54 -4.73
CA THR A 76 14.50 12.80 -5.81
C THR A 76 15.31 13.02 -7.10
N ALA A 77 15.89 11.95 -7.65
CA ALA A 77 16.80 12.05 -8.80
C ALA A 77 16.88 10.73 -9.59
N GLY A 78 17.68 10.76 -10.66
CA GLY A 78 17.94 9.62 -11.53
C GLY A 78 16.91 9.45 -12.64
N THR A 79 17.13 8.45 -13.47
CA THR A 79 16.23 8.03 -14.55
C THR A 79 15.97 6.54 -14.44
N SER A 80 14.79 6.09 -14.87
CA SER A 80 14.42 4.67 -14.81
C SER A 80 15.48 3.80 -15.50
N PRO A 81 15.93 2.69 -14.88
CA PRO A 81 15.42 2.07 -13.64
C PRO A 81 16.08 2.57 -12.33
N ASN A 82 17.04 3.50 -12.40
CA ASN A 82 17.94 3.84 -11.29
C ASN A 82 17.48 5.05 -10.46
N ASN A 83 16.18 5.30 -10.39
CA ASN A 83 15.63 6.43 -9.65
C ASN A 83 15.85 6.31 -8.14
N VAL A 84 16.12 7.44 -7.50
CA VAL A 84 16.17 7.56 -6.04
C VAL A 84 15.10 8.53 -5.55
N TYR A 85 14.55 8.24 -4.38
CA TYR A 85 13.55 9.07 -3.69
C TYR A 85 13.95 9.25 -2.22
N PRO A 86 13.44 10.26 -1.51
CA PRO A 86 13.72 10.40 -0.09
C PRO A 86 13.39 9.12 0.72
N GLY A 87 14.30 8.68 1.58
CA GLY A 87 14.12 7.45 2.38
C GLY A 87 15.43 6.76 2.75
N TYR A 88 15.34 5.65 3.49
CA TYR A 88 16.51 4.88 3.90
C TYR A 88 17.03 3.99 2.76
N TYR A 89 18.34 4.00 2.54
CA TYR A 89 19.04 3.16 1.57
C TYR A 89 20.21 2.43 2.23
N TYR A 90 20.46 1.21 1.79
CA TYR A 90 21.66 0.46 2.13
C TYR A 90 22.43 0.04 0.88
N TRP A 91 23.76 0.00 0.96
CA TRP A 91 24.62 -0.43 -0.14
C TRP A 91 24.73 -1.95 -0.20
N GLN A 92 24.50 -2.55 -1.37
CA GLN A 92 24.63 -3.99 -1.60
C GLN A 92 24.87 -4.24 -3.10
N ASN A 93 25.66 -5.25 -3.47
CA ASN A 93 25.87 -5.62 -4.88
C ASN A 93 26.26 -4.44 -5.80
N ASN A 94 27.03 -3.48 -5.28
CA ASN A 94 27.47 -2.29 -5.99
C ASN A 94 26.35 -1.30 -6.40
N GLU A 95 25.20 -1.35 -5.70
CA GLU A 95 24.07 -0.45 -5.88
C GLU A 95 23.40 -0.10 -4.52
N TRP A 96 22.62 0.99 -4.52
CA TRP A 96 21.78 1.40 -3.40
C TRP A 96 20.43 0.71 -3.47
N TYR A 97 20.12 -0.06 -2.43
CA TYR A 97 18.80 -0.65 -2.21
C TYR A 97 18.03 0.18 -1.20
N ARG A 98 16.80 0.55 -1.52
CA ARG A 98 15.93 1.25 -0.58
C ARG A 98 15.41 0.25 0.45
N LEU A 99 15.59 0.53 1.73
CA LEU A 99 15.18 -0.35 2.85
C LEU A 99 13.67 -0.62 2.88
N THR A 100 12.89 0.31 2.35
CA THR A 100 11.44 0.19 2.27
C THR A 100 10.99 0.23 0.80
N ASN A 101 10.69 -0.96 0.26
CA ASN A 101 9.64 -1.08 -0.77
C ASN A 101 8.25 -1.08 -0.13
N TYR A 102 8.16 -1.13 1.21
CA TYR A 102 6.93 -0.90 1.96
C TYR A 102 6.50 0.55 1.83
N LYS A 103 5.72 0.78 0.78
CA LYS A 103 5.02 2.02 0.54
C LYS A 103 3.68 1.87 1.25
N LYS A 104 3.23 2.94 1.90
CA LYS A 104 1.87 3.03 2.43
C LYS A 104 0.93 2.65 1.28
N ASN A 105 0.24 1.51 1.39
CA ASN A 105 -0.88 1.26 0.51
C ASN A 105 -1.88 2.39 0.82
N ASP A 106 -2.07 3.30 -0.12
CA ASP A 106 -3.16 4.24 -0.01
C ASP A 106 -4.44 3.44 -0.24
N TRP A 107 -5.25 3.34 0.80
CA TRP A 107 -6.52 2.63 0.78
C TRP A 107 -7.66 3.57 1.17
N VAL A 108 -8.85 3.20 0.72
CA VAL A 108 -10.08 3.83 1.16
C VAL A 108 -11.14 2.76 1.36
N PHE A 109 -11.98 2.97 2.36
CA PHE A 109 -13.17 2.17 2.63
C PHE A 109 -14.39 3.05 2.39
N LEU A 110 -15.46 2.43 1.92
CA LEU A 110 -16.74 3.11 1.87
C LEU A 110 -17.18 3.50 3.28
N ALA A 111 -17.55 4.77 3.45
CA ALA A 111 -17.81 5.35 4.77
C ALA A 111 -19.20 5.00 5.33
N SER A 112 -20.18 4.76 4.46
CA SER A 112 -21.58 4.46 4.79
C SER A 112 -22.24 3.69 3.65
N ASP A 113 -23.32 2.95 3.93
CA ASP A 113 -24.07 2.24 2.89
C ASP A 113 -24.50 3.24 1.79
N GLU A 114 -24.29 2.88 0.53
CA GLU A 114 -24.60 3.71 -0.64
C GLU A 114 -25.52 2.96 -1.60
N SER A 115 -26.65 3.55 -1.97
CA SER A 115 -27.55 2.97 -2.99
C SER A 115 -27.23 3.54 -4.37
N ILE A 116 -26.88 2.68 -5.32
CA ILE A 116 -26.63 3.08 -6.71
C ILE A 116 -27.91 2.88 -7.53
N THR A 117 -28.52 4.00 -7.94
CA THR A 117 -29.75 4.01 -8.75
C THR A 117 -29.54 4.58 -10.16
N SER A 118 -28.42 5.28 -10.41
CA SER A 118 -28.16 5.89 -11.72
C SER A 118 -27.84 4.83 -12.79
N THR A 119 -28.44 4.94 -13.97
CA THR A 119 -28.09 4.11 -15.14
C THR A 119 -26.81 4.55 -15.86
N THR A 120 -26.28 5.71 -15.49
CA THR A 120 -25.00 6.23 -15.94
C THR A 120 -23.97 6.15 -14.81
N PHE A 121 -22.69 6.05 -15.16
CA PHE A 121 -21.62 5.99 -14.16
C PHE A 121 -21.57 7.27 -13.34
N VAL A 122 -21.72 7.12 -12.03
CA VAL A 122 -21.59 8.16 -11.02
C VAL A 122 -20.46 7.81 -10.06
N ASP A 123 -19.87 8.83 -9.45
CA ASP A 123 -18.84 8.63 -8.43
C ASP A 123 -19.45 7.94 -7.21
N VAL A 124 -18.77 6.89 -6.73
CA VAL A 124 -19.10 6.30 -5.43
C VAL A 124 -18.56 7.24 -4.34
N PRO A 125 -19.41 7.76 -3.44
CA PRO A 125 -18.99 8.71 -2.43
C PRO A 125 -17.80 8.23 -1.60
N ASN A 126 -16.85 9.14 -1.35
CA ASN A 126 -15.64 8.88 -0.57
C ASN A 126 -14.73 7.76 -1.10
N MET A 127 -14.95 7.21 -2.30
CA MET A 127 -14.09 6.19 -2.91
C MET A 127 -13.05 6.80 -3.87
N SER A 128 -12.29 7.77 -3.36
CA SER A 128 -11.18 8.43 -4.06
C SER A 128 -9.85 8.15 -3.38
N ILE A 129 -8.79 7.94 -4.17
CA ILE A 129 -7.42 7.79 -3.66
C ILE A 129 -6.51 8.75 -4.42
N THR A 130 -5.71 9.51 -3.68
CA THR A 130 -4.64 10.35 -4.23
C THR A 130 -3.31 9.78 -3.80
N PHE A 131 -2.45 9.45 -4.77
CA PHE A 131 -1.13 8.86 -4.53
C PHE A 131 -0.07 9.53 -5.41
N THR A 132 1.18 9.49 -4.96
CA THR A 132 2.33 9.93 -5.77
C THR A 132 2.99 8.71 -6.41
N ALA A 133 3.04 8.69 -7.74
CA ALA A 133 3.71 7.62 -8.48
C ALA A 133 5.19 7.60 -8.15
N ILE A 134 5.78 6.43 -8.20
CA ILE A 134 7.13 6.14 -7.70
C ILE A 134 7.86 5.14 -8.62
N SER A 135 7.10 4.63 -9.59
CA SER A 135 7.38 3.74 -10.72
C SER A 135 6.43 4.17 -11.84
N ASP A 136 6.62 3.64 -13.03
CA ASP A 136 5.77 3.86 -14.20
C ASP A 136 4.49 3.02 -14.22
N GLU A 137 4.35 2.09 -13.27
CA GLU A 137 3.16 1.25 -13.08
C GLU A 137 2.81 1.08 -11.60
N VAL A 138 1.51 1.13 -11.29
CA VAL A 138 0.95 0.65 -10.01
C VAL A 138 -0.17 -0.34 -10.27
N THR A 139 -0.43 -1.21 -9.30
CA THR A 139 -1.59 -2.11 -9.34
C THR A 139 -2.71 -1.50 -8.50
N ILE A 140 -3.90 -1.34 -9.09
CA ILE A 140 -5.10 -0.85 -8.41
C ILE A 140 -5.97 -2.06 -8.12
N HIS A 141 -6.52 -2.08 -6.91
CA HIS A 141 -7.44 -3.11 -6.48
C HIS A 141 -8.73 -2.49 -5.93
N PHE A 142 -9.85 -3.16 -6.17
CA PHE A 142 -11.05 -2.91 -5.40
C PHE A 142 -11.82 -4.21 -5.14
N ASP A 143 -12.28 -4.35 -3.91
CA ASP A 143 -13.08 -5.47 -3.44
C ASP A 143 -14.33 -4.91 -2.78
N GLY A 144 -15.46 -5.61 -2.90
CA GLY A 144 -16.68 -5.18 -2.27
C GLY A 144 -17.71 -6.28 -2.19
N GLY A 145 -18.73 -6.04 -1.39
CA GLY A 145 -19.89 -6.90 -1.30
C GLY A 145 -21.08 -6.10 -0.81
N GLY A 146 -22.27 -6.67 -0.98
CA GLY A 146 -23.50 -6.03 -0.56
C GLY A 146 -24.70 -6.94 -0.70
N ILE A 147 -25.87 -6.36 -0.50
CA ILE A 147 -27.15 -7.05 -0.66
C ILE A 147 -27.97 -6.32 -1.72
N ALA A 148 -28.86 -7.06 -2.35
CA ALA A 148 -29.78 -6.50 -3.31
C ALA A 148 -31.24 -6.64 -2.78
N TYR A 149 -32.12 -5.68 -3.09
CA TYR A 149 -33.50 -5.59 -2.55
C TYR A 149 -34.50 -6.44 -3.33
N THR A 150 -35.56 -6.91 -2.66
CA THR A 150 -36.61 -7.67 -3.33
C THR A 150 -37.21 -6.94 -4.55
N ASN A 151 -37.49 -7.70 -5.62
CA ASN A 151 -38.12 -7.26 -6.87
C ASN A 151 -37.24 -6.35 -7.75
N SER A 152 -35.91 -6.43 -7.58
CA SER A 152 -34.92 -5.69 -8.37
C SER A 152 -34.09 -6.67 -9.21
N LEU A 153 -34.44 -6.84 -10.49
CA LEU A 153 -33.56 -7.49 -11.47
C LEU A 153 -32.57 -6.43 -11.94
N SER A 154 -31.46 -6.26 -11.23
CA SER A 154 -30.44 -5.27 -11.61
C SER A 154 -29.01 -5.73 -11.33
N LEU A 155 -28.06 -5.14 -12.06
CA LEU A 155 -26.62 -5.38 -11.93
C LEU A 155 -25.92 -4.07 -11.62
N VAL A 156 -24.91 -4.08 -10.73
CA VAL A 156 -24.03 -2.91 -10.55
C VAL A 156 -22.76 -3.12 -11.35
N ASN A 157 -22.46 -2.12 -12.17
CA ASN A 157 -21.23 -2.02 -12.91
C ASN A 157 -20.29 -1.08 -12.16
N PHE A 158 -19.04 -1.49 -11.98
CA PHE A 158 -17.97 -0.69 -11.38
C PHE A 158 -16.90 -0.40 -12.42
N ARG A 159 -16.28 0.77 -12.31
CA ARG A 159 -15.08 1.14 -13.06
C ARG A 159 -14.26 2.13 -12.26
N VAL A 160 -12.99 2.29 -12.59
CA VAL A 160 -12.14 3.32 -11.99
C VAL A 160 -11.72 4.31 -13.06
N ILE A 161 -11.78 5.60 -12.73
CA ILE A 161 -11.29 6.68 -13.59
C ILE A 161 -10.05 7.33 -13.00
N ASN A 162 -9.18 7.85 -13.88
CA ASN A 162 -8.18 8.83 -13.50
C ASN A 162 -8.82 10.22 -13.52
N VAL A 163 -8.98 10.83 -12.34
CA VAL A 163 -9.67 12.12 -12.16
C VAL A 163 -9.00 13.24 -12.95
N GLY A 164 -7.67 13.26 -13.03
CA GLY A 164 -6.93 14.31 -13.74
C GLY A 164 -7.15 14.30 -15.25
N THR A 165 -7.49 13.14 -15.83
CA THR A 165 -7.71 12.99 -17.28
C THR A 165 -9.16 12.74 -17.65
N GLY A 166 -10.02 12.39 -16.69
CA GLY A 166 -11.40 11.95 -16.91
C GLY A 166 -11.53 10.60 -17.64
N THR A 167 -10.41 9.89 -17.87
CA THR A 167 -10.40 8.63 -18.63
C THR A 167 -10.60 7.42 -17.73
N VAL A 168 -11.26 6.39 -18.28
CA VAL A 168 -11.42 5.09 -17.61
C VAL A 168 -10.09 4.35 -17.63
N ILE A 169 -9.66 3.84 -16.48
CA ILE A 169 -8.45 3.02 -16.38
C ILE A 169 -8.74 1.67 -17.06
N PRO A 170 -7.87 1.20 -17.98
CA PRO A 170 -8.04 -0.08 -18.66
C PRO A 170 -8.25 -1.23 -17.67
N TYR A 171 -9.10 -2.20 -18.05
CA TYR A 171 -9.42 -3.41 -17.26
C TYR A 171 -10.10 -3.16 -15.90
N SER A 172 -10.40 -1.91 -15.55
CA SER A 172 -11.08 -1.57 -14.29
C SER A 172 -12.56 -1.97 -14.25
N TYR A 173 -13.17 -2.20 -15.41
CA TYR A 173 -14.59 -2.52 -15.50
C TYR A 173 -14.89 -3.89 -14.89
N LYS A 174 -15.81 -3.94 -13.92
CA LYS A 174 -16.26 -5.16 -13.25
C LYS A 174 -17.75 -5.10 -12.99
N ARG A 175 -18.47 -6.20 -13.19
CA ARG A 175 -19.89 -6.33 -12.82
C ARG A 175 -20.05 -7.19 -11.59
N THR A 176 -21.13 -6.99 -10.84
CA THR A 176 -21.57 -7.93 -9.79
C THR A 176 -22.01 -9.26 -10.39
N ASN A 177 -21.89 -10.34 -9.63
CA ASN A 177 -22.19 -11.70 -10.09
C ASN A 177 -23.69 -12.08 -10.05
N VAL A 178 -24.60 -11.18 -9.65
CA VAL A 178 -26.00 -11.52 -9.31
C VAL A 178 -27.02 -10.69 -10.08
N GLN A 179 -27.99 -11.36 -10.70
CA GLN A 179 -29.26 -10.80 -11.19
C GLN A 179 -30.39 -11.31 -10.27
N MET A 180 -31.22 -10.47 -9.64
CA MET A 180 -32.27 -10.96 -8.72
C MET A 180 -33.66 -11.06 -9.36
N ARG A 181 -34.36 -12.19 -9.24
CA ARG A 181 -35.79 -12.30 -9.56
C ARG A 181 -36.48 -13.17 -8.51
N ASP A 182 -37.53 -12.67 -7.86
CA ASP A 182 -38.40 -13.48 -7.01
C ASP A 182 -39.88 -13.22 -7.34
N ILE A 183 -40.53 -14.18 -8.02
CA ILE A 183 -41.98 -14.24 -8.14
C ILE A 183 -42.37 -15.71 -7.98
N PHE A 184 -42.84 -16.11 -6.80
CA PHE A 184 -43.62 -17.33 -6.61
C PHE A 184 -45.10 -16.96 -6.50
N TYR A 185 -45.91 -17.38 -7.47
CA TYR A 185 -47.36 -17.18 -7.49
C TYR A 185 -48.04 -18.24 -6.63
N ILE A 186 -48.75 -17.82 -5.56
CA ILE A 186 -49.64 -18.69 -4.79
C ILE A 186 -51.05 -18.57 -5.38
N PRO A 187 -51.61 -19.61 -6.01
CA PRO A 187 -53.01 -19.58 -6.45
C PRO A 187 -53.95 -19.58 -5.22
N ALA A 188 -55.17 -19.05 -5.42
CA ALA A 188 -56.26 -18.89 -4.43
C ALA A 188 -56.33 -19.96 -3.31
N PRO A 189 -56.71 -19.59 -2.06
CA PRO A 189 -57.58 -18.46 -1.72
C PRO A 189 -56.88 -17.24 -1.14
N THR A 190 -55.57 -17.29 -0.91
CA THR A 190 -54.86 -16.20 -0.23
C THR A 190 -54.35 -15.11 -1.18
N ASN A 191 -54.19 -15.40 -2.48
CA ASN A 191 -53.58 -14.48 -3.48
C ASN A 191 -52.37 -13.71 -2.94
N ALA A 192 -51.57 -14.34 -2.08
CA ALA A 192 -50.49 -13.69 -1.35
C ALA A 192 -49.15 -13.94 -2.06
N TYR A 193 -48.30 -12.91 -2.10
CA TYR A 193 -46.94 -12.96 -2.63
C TYR A 193 -45.96 -12.91 -1.47
N GLU A 194 -45.41 -14.04 -1.00
CA GLU A 194 -44.33 -13.98 0.02
C GLU A 194 -43.34 -15.13 -0.12
N VAL A 195 -42.14 -14.83 -0.63
CA VAL A 195 -40.82 -15.08 -0.02
C VAL A 195 -39.87 -14.00 -0.56
N PHE A 196 -38.98 -13.46 0.29
CA PHE A 196 -37.97 -12.48 -0.09
C PHE A 196 -36.58 -13.13 -0.01
N SER A 197 -36.02 -13.56 -1.13
CA SER A 197 -34.63 -14.02 -1.17
C SER A 197 -33.66 -12.83 -1.27
N VAL A 198 -33.06 -12.43 -0.13
CA VAL A 198 -31.93 -11.49 -0.12
C VAL A 198 -30.73 -12.19 -0.76
N THR A 199 -30.29 -11.70 -1.91
CA THR A 199 -29.07 -12.24 -2.55
C THR A 199 -27.89 -11.34 -2.24
N VAL A 200 -26.81 -11.95 -1.76
CA VAL A 200 -25.54 -11.28 -1.50
C VAL A 200 -24.75 -11.25 -2.81
N TRP A 201 -24.09 -10.14 -3.09
CA TRP A 201 -23.11 -10.05 -4.16
C TRP A 201 -21.73 -9.76 -3.58
N ASP A 202 -20.73 -10.22 -4.29
CA ASP A 202 -19.32 -9.94 -4.06
C ASP A 202 -18.65 -9.49 -5.37
N LEU A 203 -17.56 -8.77 -5.25
CA LEU A 203 -16.68 -8.44 -6.33
C LEU A 203 -15.24 -8.31 -5.84
N SER A 204 -14.32 -8.63 -6.73
CA SER A 204 -12.90 -8.33 -6.61
C SER A 204 -12.35 -8.04 -8.00
N ASN A 205 -11.53 -7.01 -8.10
CA ASN A 205 -10.80 -6.68 -9.30
C ASN A 205 -9.41 -6.14 -8.99
N SER A 206 -8.44 -6.48 -9.84
CA SER A 206 -7.05 -6.05 -9.76
C SER A 206 -6.54 -5.79 -11.17
N PHE A 207 -5.98 -4.60 -11.41
CA PHE A 207 -5.54 -4.19 -12.74
C PHE A 207 -4.41 -3.15 -12.67
N PRO A 208 -3.52 -3.11 -13.66
CA PRO A 208 -2.44 -2.15 -13.69
C PRO A 208 -2.91 -0.77 -14.18
N MET A 209 -2.30 0.29 -13.64
CA MET A 209 -2.31 1.62 -14.20
C MET A 209 -0.89 1.96 -14.63
N GLN A 210 -0.68 2.05 -15.94
CA GLN A 210 0.63 2.19 -16.59
C GLN A 210 0.88 3.60 -17.10
N ASN A 211 2.12 3.85 -17.56
CA ASN A 211 2.59 5.11 -18.11
C ASN A 211 2.54 6.26 -17.08
N LEU A 212 2.76 5.92 -15.81
CA LEU A 212 2.90 6.92 -14.76
C LEU A 212 4.28 7.56 -14.84
N VAL A 213 4.36 8.81 -14.42
CA VAL A 213 5.63 9.53 -14.28
C VAL A 213 5.96 9.55 -12.78
N PRO A 214 7.04 8.89 -12.34
CA PRO A 214 7.41 8.90 -10.94
C PRO A 214 7.64 10.33 -10.41
N GLY A 215 7.17 10.59 -9.20
CA GLY A 215 7.14 11.91 -8.58
C GLY A 215 5.84 12.69 -8.84
N ASN A 216 5.05 12.35 -9.87
CA ASN A 216 3.77 13.00 -10.11
C ASN A 216 2.66 12.42 -9.23
N THR A 217 1.72 13.27 -8.83
CA THR A 217 0.54 12.89 -8.07
C THR A 217 -0.64 12.58 -9.01
N TYR A 218 -1.32 11.47 -8.72
CA TYR A 218 -2.49 10.98 -9.45
C TYR A 218 -3.66 10.79 -8.48
N THR A 219 -4.86 11.12 -8.94
CA THR A 219 -6.10 10.87 -8.19
C THR A 219 -6.98 9.92 -9.00
N ILE A 220 -7.43 8.84 -8.35
CA ILE A 220 -8.36 7.87 -8.93
C ILE A 220 -9.70 7.91 -8.19
N GLN A 221 -10.77 7.62 -8.91
CA GLN A 221 -12.14 7.60 -8.37
C GLN A 221 -12.85 6.34 -8.84
N LEU A 222 -13.45 5.62 -7.89
CA LEU A 222 -14.34 4.51 -8.20
C LEU A 222 -15.71 5.06 -8.61
N GLN A 223 -16.22 4.58 -9.74
CA GLN A 223 -17.55 4.90 -10.24
C GLN A 223 -18.40 3.64 -10.30
N ALA A 224 -19.71 3.82 -10.11
CA ALA A 224 -20.69 2.77 -10.24
C ALA A 224 -21.86 3.20 -11.12
N SER A 225 -22.47 2.27 -11.84
CA SER A 225 -23.75 2.46 -12.53
C SER A 225 -24.63 1.25 -12.33
N ASN A 226 -25.93 1.47 -12.40
CA ASN A 226 -26.93 0.43 -12.38
C ASN A 226 -27.32 0.03 -13.81
N GLU A 227 -27.41 -1.26 -14.07
CA GLU A 227 -27.98 -1.83 -15.29
C GLU A 227 -29.29 -2.51 -14.90
N LEU A 228 -30.41 -1.83 -15.17
CA LEU A 228 -31.73 -2.38 -14.94
C LEU A 228 -32.00 -3.50 -15.94
N VAL A 229 -32.40 -4.65 -15.43
CA VAL A 229 -32.83 -5.81 -16.22
C VAL A 229 -34.36 -5.95 -16.16
N ASP A 230 -34.99 -5.77 -14.99
CA ASP A 230 -36.47 -5.72 -14.80
C ASP A 230 -36.83 -5.17 -13.39
N GLY A 231 -38.04 -4.60 -13.21
CA GLY A 231 -38.53 -4.12 -11.90
C GLY A 231 -38.06 -2.72 -11.44
N THR A 232 -37.92 -2.52 -10.12
CA THR A 232 -37.54 -1.23 -9.52
C THR A 232 -36.01 -1.08 -9.44
N VAL A 233 -35.51 0.08 -9.85
CA VAL A 233 -34.08 0.41 -9.86
C VAL A 233 -33.54 0.57 -8.43
N GLY A 234 -32.65 -0.32 -7.98
CA GLY A 234 -31.86 -0.07 -6.77
C GLY A 234 -31.09 -1.28 -6.26
N ILE A 235 -29.79 -1.09 -6.05
CA ILE A 235 -28.92 -1.98 -5.27
C ILE A 235 -28.21 -1.11 -4.23
N THR A 236 -28.15 -1.61 -2.99
CA THR A 236 -27.34 -0.99 -1.93
C THR A 236 -25.98 -1.66 -1.89
N ILE A 237 -24.94 -0.83 -2.03
CA ILE A 237 -23.58 -1.15 -1.64
C ILE A 237 -23.52 -0.94 -0.13
N ASN A 238 -23.36 -2.01 0.63
CA ASN A 238 -23.19 -1.87 2.06
C ASN A 238 -21.80 -1.27 2.34
N ALA A 239 -21.70 -0.31 3.24
CA ALA A 239 -20.50 -0.08 4.03
C ALA A 239 -20.56 -1.03 5.22
N GLY A 240 -20.02 -2.23 5.03
CA GLY A 240 -19.81 -3.14 6.14
C GLY A 240 -19.04 -2.44 7.27
N SER A 241 -19.64 -2.46 8.46
CA SER A 241 -19.01 -2.05 9.73
C SER A 241 -17.96 -3.05 10.24
N SER A 242 -17.52 -4.01 9.41
CA SER A 242 -16.45 -4.93 9.76
C SER A 242 -15.69 -5.44 8.52
N PRO A 243 -14.35 -5.62 8.57
CA PRO A 243 -13.48 -5.69 7.40
C PRO A 243 -13.52 -6.99 6.60
N SER A 244 -14.40 -7.95 6.93
CA SER A 244 -14.33 -9.31 6.35
C SER A 244 -15.63 -9.84 5.76
N THR A 245 -16.71 -9.06 5.63
CA THR A 245 -17.91 -9.59 4.94
C THR A 245 -18.73 -8.64 4.06
N GLN A 246 -18.69 -7.30 4.16
CA GLN A 246 -19.63 -6.47 3.35
C GLN A 246 -19.15 -5.03 3.06
N GLY A 247 -17.86 -4.72 3.13
CA GLY A 247 -17.35 -3.36 2.88
C GLY A 247 -16.71 -3.21 1.51
N LEU A 248 -17.05 -2.15 0.77
CA LEU A 248 -16.32 -1.77 -0.44
C LEU A 248 -15.00 -1.09 -0.06
N LYS A 249 -13.88 -1.63 -0.56
CA LYS A 249 -12.51 -1.16 -0.33
C LYS A 249 -11.82 -0.97 -1.66
N MET A 250 -11.03 0.09 -1.80
CA MET A 250 -10.11 0.29 -2.92
C MET A 250 -8.72 0.57 -2.35
N TRP A 251 -7.66 0.08 -3.01
CA TRP A 251 -6.29 0.43 -2.64
C TRP A 251 -5.35 0.43 -3.85
N VAL A 252 -4.26 1.17 -3.70
CA VAL A 252 -3.17 1.21 -4.66
C VAL A 252 -1.98 0.45 -4.08
N GLN A 253 -1.58 -0.61 -4.77
CA GLN A 253 -0.34 -1.31 -4.53
C GLN A 253 0.73 -0.75 -5.45
N HIS A 254 1.75 -0.18 -4.84
CA HIS A 254 2.90 0.30 -5.56
C HIS A 254 3.86 -0.85 -5.87
N ASN A 255 4.22 -0.99 -7.14
CA ASN A 255 5.24 -1.92 -7.58
C ASN A 255 6.66 -1.41 -7.22
#